data_AF-A0A2W0B1P9-F1
#
_entry.id   AF-A0A2W0B1P9-F1
#
_cell.length_a   1.000
_cell.length_b   1.000
_cell.length_c   1.000
_cell.angle_alpha   90.00
_cell.angle_beta   90.00
_cell.angle_gamma   90.00
#
_symmetry.space_group_name_H-M   'P 1'
#
loop_
_entity.id
_entity.type
_entity.pdbx_description
1 polymer ?
#
loop_
_entity_poly.entity_id
_entity_poly.type
_entity_poly.pdbx_seq_one_letter_code
_entity_poly.pdbx_strand_id
1 'polypeptide(L)' 'FPALGTAQSAFNGTWKFKLDNAQFAKKPEVYLLRNGTYACKTCVPPITVKADGRDHAVTGHPYFDSMAVKVVDDHTIEQT' A
#
# COMPACT_ATOMS: atom_id res chain seq x y z
N PHE A 1 -13.47 39.77 -21.65
CA PHE A 1 -13.66 38.40 -21.12
C PHE A 1 -12.41 38.03 -20.34
N PRO A 2 -12.47 37.73 -19.03
CA PRO A 2 -11.29 37.28 -18.31
C PRO A 2 -11.04 35.81 -18.66
N ALA A 3 -9.79 35.47 -18.96
CA ALA A 3 -9.38 34.08 -19.17
C ALA A 3 -9.32 33.37 -17.81
N LEU A 4 -10.09 32.29 -17.67
CA LEU A 4 -10.00 31.38 -16.54
C LEU A 4 -8.69 30.59 -16.67
N GLY A 5 -7.70 30.87 -15.82
CA GLY A 5 -6.46 30.10 -15.76
C GLY A 5 -6.72 28.73 -15.12
N THR A 6 -6.41 27.64 -15.82
CA THR A 6 -6.41 26.31 -15.23
C THR A 6 -5.17 26.15 -14.35
N ALA A 7 -5.34 25.93 -13.06
CA ALA A 7 -4.23 25.56 -12.19
C ALA A 7 -3.72 24.18 -12.63
N GLN A 8 -2.49 24.10 -13.15
CA GLN A 8 -1.85 22.82 -13.38
C GLN A 8 -1.68 22.12 -12.01
N SER A 9 -2.13 20.86 -11.92
CA SER A 9 -1.94 20.05 -10.72
C SER A 9 -0.45 20.02 -10.38
N ALA A 10 -0.12 20.30 -9.11
CA ALA A 10 1.26 20.20 -8.60
C ALA A 10 1.85 18.78 -8.71
N PHE A 11 1.01 17.79 -9.02
CA PHE A 11 1.40 16.39 -9.19
C PHE A 11 1.72 16.01 -10.64
N ASN A 12 1.46 16.89 -11.61
CA ASN A 12 1.71 16.61 -13.03
C ASN A 12 3.20 16.78 -13.38
N GLY A 13 3.82 15.74 -13.92
CA GLY A 13 5.21 15.81 -14.40
C GLY A 13 5.97 14.49 -14.22
N THR A 14 7.29 14.56 -14.42
CA THR A 14 8.20 13.43 -14.22
C THR A 14 8.79 13.47 -12.82
N TRP A 15 8.53 12.42 -12.04
CA TRP A 15 9.06 12.25 -10.69
C TRP A 15 10.29 11.35 -10.71
N LYS A 16 11.33 11.73 -9.95
CA LYS A 16 12.53 10.91 -9.78
C LYS A 16 12.84 10.74 -8.30
N PHE A 17 12.84 9.49 -7.82
CA PHE A 17 13.30 9.15 -6.49
C PHE A 17 14.83 9.24 -6.43
N LYS A 18 15.34 9.90 -5.39
CA LYS A 18 16.77 9.90 -5.05
C LYS A 18 17.02 8.75 -4.08
N LEU A 19 17.57 7.65 -4.60
CA LEU A 19 17.80 6.43 -3.81
C LEU A 19 19.11 6.48 -3.02
N ASP A 20 20.04 7.36 -3.41
CA ASP A 20 21.36 7.52 -2.80
C ASP A 20 21.31 8.00 -1.34
N ASN A 21 20.26 8.73 -0.98
CA ASN A 21 20.03 9.21 0.38
C ASN A 21 18.73 8.68 1.01
N ALA A 22 18.07 7.71 0.36
CA ALA A 22 16.84 7.13 0.87
C ALA A 22 17.10 6.29 2.12
N GLN A 23 16.36 6.58 3.18
CA GLN A 23 16.43 5.83 4.44
C GLN A 23 15.30 4.80 4.48
N PHE A 24 15.57 3.59 3.98
CA PHE A 24 14.64 2.48 4.08
C PHE A 24 14.71 1.81 5.45
N ALA A 25 13.60 1.20 5.87
CA ALA A 25 13.60 0.36 7.04
C ALA A 25 14.61 -0.79 6.86
N LYS A 26 15.53 -0.96 7.83
CA LYS A 26 16.53 -2.04 7.79
C LYS A 26 15.94 -3.42 8.11
N LYS A 27 14.79 -3.44 8.78
CA LYS A 27 14.10 -4.68 9.13
C LYS A 27 13.23 -5.09 7.95
N PRO A 28 13.32 -6.35 7.50
CA PRO A 28 12.46 -6.84 6.43
C PRO A 28 11.00 -6.83 6.90
N GLU A 29 10.12 -6.62 5.94
CA GLU A 29 8.70 -6.87 6.18
C GLU A 29 8.43 -8.37 6.18
N VAL A 30 7.67 -8.83 7.16
CA VAL A 30 7.29 -10.24 7.31
C VAL A 30 5.81 -10.40 7.06
N TYR A 31 5.53 -11.07 5.94
CA TYR A 31 4.19 -11.42 5.48
C TYR A 31 3.90 -12.89 5.80
N LEU A 32 2.71 -13.15 6.35
CA LEU A 32 2.22 -14.49 6.63
C LEU A 32 0.91 -14.71 5.90
N LEU A 33 0.90 -15.69 5.00
CA LEU A 33 -0.29 -16.20 4.33
C LEU A 33 -0.64 -17.56 4.93
N ARG A 34 -1.74 -17.63 5.67
CA ARG A 34 -2.17 -18.87 6.32
C ARG A 34 -3.68 -18.89 6.53
N ASN A 35 -4.32 -20.03 6.27
CA ASN A 35 -5.74 -20.25 6.50
C ASN A 35 -6.63 -19.16 5.86
N GLY A 36 -6.32 -18.75 4.63
CA GLY A 36 -7.05 -17.69 3.93
C GLY A 36 -6.90 -16.28 4.53
N THR A 37 -5.92 -16.08 5.42
CA THR A 37 -5.62 -14.80 6.07
C THR A 37 -4.24 -14.32 5.64
N TYR A 38 -4.15 -13.02 5.37
CA TYR A 38 -2.91 -12.29 5.18
C TYR A 38 -2.61 -11.49 6.45
N ALA A 39 -1.39 -11.63 6.98
CA ALA A 39 -0.92 -10.85 8.11
C ALA A 39 0.44 -10.22 7.81
N CYS A 40 0.54 -8.90 7.95
CA CYS A 40 1.82 -8.19 8.00
C CYS A 40 2.14 -7.84 9.45
N LYS A 41 3.05 -8.60 10.07
CA LYS A 41 3.36 -8.46 11.51
C LYS A 41 4.31 -7.31 11.83
N THR A 42 5.10 -6.90 10.84
CA THR A 42 6.11 -5.84 10.94
C THR A 42 5.62 -4.50 10.40
N CYS A 43 4.47 -4.48 9.71
CA CYS A 43 3.80 -3.24 9.34
C CYS A 43 3.46 -2.43 10.59
N VAL A 44 3.41 -1.11 10.45
CA VAL A 44 3.11 -0.20 11.55
C VAL A 44 1.92 0.69 11.18
N PRO A 45 0.71 0.42 11.71
CA PRO A 45 0.36 -0.69 12.61
C PRO A 45 0.36 -2.07 11.93
N PRO A 46 0.43 -3.18 12.70
CA PRO A 46 0.29 -4.53 12.16
C PRO A 46 -1.07 -4.72 11.49
N ILE A 47 -1.08 -5.41 10.35
CA ILE A 47 -2.29 -5.61 9.53
C ILE A 47 -2.65 -7.09 9.52
N THR A 48 -3.94 -7.40 9.63
CA THR A 48 -4.48 -8.75 9.45
C THR A 48 -5.83 -8.66 8.75
N VAL A 49 -5.92 -9.21 7.54
CA VAL A 49 -7.13 -9.21 6.69
C VAL A 49 -7.31 -10.55 6.00
N LYS A 50 -8.51 -10.85 5.48
CA LYS A 50 -8.70 -12.06 4.67
C LYS A 50 -8.06 -11.86 3.30
N ALA A 51 -7.49 -12.94 2.77
CA ALA A 51 -6.88 -12.97 1.44
C ALA A 51 -7.89 -13.47 0.37
N ASP A 52 -9.11 -12.92 0.38
CA ASP A 52 -10.23 -13.35 -0.47
C ASP A 52 -10.54 -12.39 -1.64
N GLY A 53 -9.70 -11.37 -1.84
CA GLY A 53 -9.83 -10.37 -2.89
C GLY A 53 -10.92 -9.31 -2.66
N ARG A 54 -11.50 -9.24 -1.46
CA ARG A 54 -12.46 -8.19 -1.07
C ARG A 54 -11.80 -7.17 -0.18
N ASP A 55 -12.33 -5.95 -0.16
CA ASP A 55 -11.92 -4.93 0.79
C ASP A 55 -12.26 -5.35 2.23
N HIS A 56 -11.25 -5.29 3.10
CA HIS A 56 -11.40 -5.41 4.55
C HIS A 56 -10.90 -4.14 5.22
N ALA A 57 -11.56 -3.74 6.30
CA ALA A 57 -11.16 -2.57 7.06
C ALA A 57 -9.77 -2.77 7.71
N VAL A 58 -8.93 -1.75 7.64
CA VAL A 58 -7.64 -1.66 8.31
C VAL A 58 -7.70 -0.50 9.29
N THR A 59 -7.43 -0.77 10.56
CA THR A 59 -7.58 0.23 11.62
C THR A 59 -6.24 0.86 11.98
N GLY A 60 -6.21 2.19 12.06
CA GLY A 60 -5.07 2.95 12.59
C GLY A 60 -3.91 3.13 11.60
N HIS A 61 -4.05 2.69 10.35
CA HIS A 61 -3.02 2.89 9.34
C HIS A 61 -3.10 4.31 8.78
N PRO A 62 -1.99 5.06 8.69
CA PRO A 62 -2.03 6.50 8.40
C PRO A 62 -2.39 6.83 6.94
N TYR A 63 -2.37 5.84 6.05
CA TYR A 63 -2.46 6.06 4.60
C TYR A 63 -3.69 5.43 3.95
N PHE A 64 -4.36 4.47 4.61
CA PHE A 64 -5.50 3.78 4.04
C PHE A 64 -6.36 3.17 5.15
N ASP A 65 -7.67 3.07 4.88
CA ASP A 65 -8.66 2.57 5.83
C ASP A 65 -9.18 1.17 5.46
N SER A 66 -8.86 0.70 4.25
CA SER A 66 -9.19 -0.63 3.76
C SER A 66 -8.07 -1.19 2.89
N MET A 67 -8.08 -2.51 2.73
CA MET A 67 -7.20 -3.23 1.81
C MET A 67 -7.89 -4.50 1.33
N ALA A 68 -7.78 -4.79 0.05
CA ALA A 68 -8.08 -6.09 -0.52
C ALA A 68 -6.80 -6.88 -0.77
N VAL A 69 -6.76 -8.14 -0.33
CA VAL A 69 -5.65 -9.07 -0.64
C VAL A 69 -6.19 -10.29 -1.33
N LYS A 70 -5.57 -10.71 -2.42
CA LYS A 70 -5.94 -11.92 -3.15
C LYS A 70 -4.71 -12.80 -3.36
N VAL A 71 -4.84 -14.09 -3.10
CA VAL A 71 -3.83 -15.09 -3.47
C VAL A 71 -3.97 -15.39 -4.96
N VAL A 72 -2.88 -15.19 -5.72
CA VAL A 72 -2.82 -15.53 -7.14
C VAL A 72 -2.24 -16.94 -7.31
N ASP A 73 -1.12 -17.22 -6.63
CA ASP A 73 -0.45 -18.52 -6.60
C ASP A 73 0.43 -18.64 -5.34
N ASP A 74 1.24 -19.70 -5.26
CA ASP A 74 2.07 -20.04 -4.11
C ASP A 74 3.07 -18.94 -3.69
N HIS A 75 3.44 -18.02 -4.60
CA HIS A 75 4.43 -16.96 -4.34
C HIS A 75 3.93 -15.57 -4.73
N THR A 76 2.67 -15.42 -5.10
CA THR A 76 2.14 -14.17 -5.65
C THR A 76 0.83 -13.77 -4.96
N ILE A 77 0.76 -12.51 -4.52
CA ILE A 77 -0.46 -11.87 -4.05
C ILE A 77 -0.71 -10.57 -4.81
N GLU A 78 -1.98 -10.20 -4.91
CA GLU A 78 -2.43 -8.89 -5.36
C GLU A 78 -2.94 -8.09 -4.15
N GLN A 79 -2.62 -6.80 -4.11
CA GLN A 79 -3.10 -5.84 -3.11
C GLN A 79 -3.76 -4.65 -3.80
N THR A 80 -4.88 -4.17 -3.28
CA THR A 80 -5.60 -2.98 -3.77
C THR A 80 -6.13 -2.18 -2.59
#